data_AF-A0A962HFM7-F1
#
_entry.id   AF-A0A962HFM7-F1
#
_cell.length_a   1.000
_cell.length_b   1.000
_cell.length_c   1.000
_cell.angle_alpha   90.00
_cell.angle_beta   90.00
_cell.angle_gamma   90.00
#
_symmetry.space_group_name_H-M   'P 1'
#
loop_
_entity.id
_entity.type
_entity.pdbx_description
1 polymer ?
#
loop_
_entity_poly.entity_id
_entity_poly.type
_entity_poly.pdbx_seq_one_letter_code
_entity_poly.pdbx_strand_id
1 'polypeptide(L)'
;MAIFEVAPDISGGRRKIILKSPATLEPIGELECQTKADVDQAVAKARAAQPAWGALSLEARVAYMNRLKDVIIANQDRIIETVVRETGKPLQDAMVFEVYAVCDFIAYWCKQAVKVLKDEKVKVPGPLKFMKKLQVVYKPLGVVGIITPWNGPFVLTANPAVQAMLAGNSVIVKGSEVTPYSAKIFEEFCREAGIPDGVCQVLMGDGETGAHLTAADINKISFTGSVATGKKIAMACSE
;
A
#
# COMPACT_ATOMS: atom_id res chain seq x y z
N MET A 1 -12.05 -15.05 -6.39
CA MET A 1 -12.10 -14.11 -5.24
C MET A 1 -12.99 -14.70 -4.17
N ALA A 2 -12.83 -14.34 -2.90
CA ALA A 2 -13.59 -14.93 -1.82
C ALA A 2 -15.08 -14.68 -2.01
N ILE A 3 -15.89 -15.67 -1.65
CA ILE A 3 -17.33 -15.50 -1.56
C ILE A 3 -17.57 -14.74 -0.27
N PHE A 4 -18.26 -13.60 -0.36
CA PHE A 4 -18.49 -12.74 0.79
C PHE A 4 -19.98 -12.53 1.05
N GLU A 5 -20.32 -12.50 2.33
CA GLU A 5 -21.65 -12.20 2.84
C GLU A 5 -21.52 -11.08 3.87
N VAL A 6 -22.32 -10.02 3.75
CA VAL A 6 -22.38 -8.97 4.78
C VAL A 6 -23.23 -9.50 5.92
N ALA A 7 -22.67 -9.54 7.13
CA ALA A 7 -23.39 -10.03 8.29
C ALA A 7 -24.62 -9.14 8.57
N PRO A 8 -25.79 -9.73 8.90
CA PRO A 8 -27.02 -8.99 9.11
C PRO A 8 -27.01 -8.13 10.38
N ASP A 9 -26.12 -8.44 11.33
CA ASP A 9 -26.00 -7.75 12.61
C ASP A 9 -24.79 -6.80 12.64
N ILE A 10 -25.07 -5.53 12.92
CA ILE A 10 -24.07 -4.49 13.18
C ILE A 10 -23.79 -4.47 14.69
N SER A 11 -23.34 -5.59 15.25
CA SER A 11 -22.93 -5.63 16.66
C SER A 11 -21.74 -4.68 16.87
N GLY A 12 -21.94 -3.61 17.65
CA GLY A 12 -20.92 -2.59 17.93
C GLY A 12 -20.79 -1.47 16.88
N GLY A 13 -21.75 -1.32 15.97
CA GLY A 13 -21.76 -0.19 15.00
C GLY A 13 -20.82 -0.34 13.81
N ARG A 14 -20.16 -1.51 13.64
CA ARG A 14 -19.25 -1.81 12.53
C ARG A 14 -19.84 -2.86 11.61
N ARG A 15 -19.67 -2.67 10.29
CA ARG A 15 -20.07 -3.67 9.30
C ARG A 15 -19.13 -4.86 9.38
N LYS A 16 -19.67 -6.07 9.29
CA LYS A 16 -18.90 -7.32 9.27
C LYS A 16 -19.12 -8.05 7.96
N ILE A 17 -18.05 -8.61 7.41
CA ILE A 17 -18.05 -9.39 6.18
C ILE A 17 -17.50 -10.77 6.49
N ILE A 18 -18.30 -11.80 6.21
CA ILE A 18 -17.90 -13.20 6.37
C ILE A 18 -17.35 -13.69 5.03
N LEU A 19 -16.18 -14.33 5.06
CA LEU A 19 -15.47 -14.77 3.85
C LEU A 19 -15.37 -16.29 3.81
N LYS A 20 -15.64 -16.86 2.62
CA LYS A 20 -15.46 -18.27 2.30
C LYS A 20 -14.55 -18.43 1.09
N SER A 21 -13.76 -19.50 1.07
CA SER A 21 -12.89 -19.81 -0.05
C SER A 21 -13.71 -20.08 -1.31
N PRO A 22 -13.36 -19.50 -2.47
CA PRO A 22 -14.06 -19.80 -3.70
C PRO A 22 -13.72 -21.20 -4.23
N ALA A 23 -12.65 -21.82 -3.75
CA ALA A 23 -12.23 -23.15 -4.18
C ALA A 23 -12.82 -24.27 -3.32
N THR A 24 -12.85 -24.09 -1.98
CA THR A 24 -13.29 -25.13 -1.04
C THR A 24 -14.62 -24.85 -0.34
N LEU A 25 -15.15 -23.62 -0.45
CA LEU A 25 -16.30 -23.11 0.31
C LEU A 25 -16.09 -23.04 1.84
N GLU A 26 -14.91 -23.40 2.33
CA GLU A 26 -14.58 -23.34 3.75
C GLU A 26 -14.43 -21.89 4.23
N PRO A 27 -14.75 -21.61 5.50
CA PRO A 27 -14.55 -20.28 6.08
C PRO A 27 -13.09 -19.84 6.01
N ILE A 28 -12.86 -18.61 5.54
CA ILE A 28 -11.56 -17.93 5.61
C ILE A 28 -11.45 -17.14 6.92
N GLY A 29 -12.52 -16.45 7.29
CA GLY A 29 -12.60 -15.62 8.49
C GLY A 29 -13.64 -14.51 8.37
N GLU A 30 -13.62 -13.60 9.35
CA GLU A 30 -14.53 -12.46 9.42
C GLU A 30 -13.74 -11.15 9.39
N LEU A 31 -14.18 -10.23 8.54
CA LEU A 31 -13.62 -8.91 8.36
C LEU A 31 -14.53 -7.89 9.06
N GLU A 32 -13.99 -7.18 10.04
CA GLU A 32 -14.67 -6.00 10.60
C GLU A 32 -14.22 -4.75 9.84
N CYS A 33 -15.17 -4.09 9.18
CA CYS A 33 -14.89 -2.90 8.38
C CYS A 33 -14.56 -1.71 9.27
N GLN A 34 -13.39 -1.12 9.04
CA GLN A 34 -12.96 0.07 9.72
C GLN A 34 -13.80 1.29 9.34
N THR A 35 -14.15 2.06 10.36
CA THR A 35 -15.01 3.23 10.30
C THR A 35 -14.24 4.47 9.87
N LYS A 36 -14.94 5.59 9.67
CA LYS A 36 -14.30 6.89 9.49
C LYS A 36 -13.33 7.24 10.62
N ALA A 37 -13.68 6.96 11.88
CA ALA A 37 -12.82 7.27 13.02
C ALA A 37 -11.50 6.49 12.99
N ASP A 38 -11.54 5.22 12.57
CA ASP A 38 -10.35 4.39 12.38
C ASP A 38 -9.46 4.94 11.26
N VAL A 39 -10.07 5.39 10.16
CA VAL A 39 -9.36 6.02 9.03
C VAL A 39 -8.67 7.32 9.49
N ASP A 40 -9.39 8.19 10.20
CA ASP A 40 -8.85 9.45 10.71
C ASP A 40 -7.66 9.20 11.65
N GLN A 41 -7.75 8.18 12.52
CA GLN A 41 -6.66 7.78 13.40
C GLN A 41 -5.44 7.27 12.62
N ALA A 42 -5.66 6.43 11.60
CA ALA A 42 -4.58 5.93 10.75
C ALA A 42 -3.88 7.07 9.99
N VAL A 43 -4.64 8.05 9.49
CA VAL A 43 -4.12 9.25 8.83
C VAL A 43 -3.30 10.10 9.79
N ALA A 44 -3.79 10.34 11.00
CA ALA A 44 -3.04 11.08 12.02
C ALA A 44 -1.70 10.39 12.35
N LYS A 45 -1.71 9.06 12.48
CA LYS A 45 -0.51 8.26 12.74
C LYS A 45 0.48 8.30 11.59
N ALA A 46 0.00 8.17 10.35
CA ALA A 46 0.83 8.24 9.14
C ALA A 46 1.50 9.62 9.03
N ARG A 47 0.72 10.68 9.25
CA ARG A 47 1.20 12.07 9.23
C ARG A 47 2.23 12.35 10.31
N ALA A 48 2.08 11.77 11.50
CA ALA A 48 3.08 11.89 12.57
C ALA A 48 4.38 11.15 12.24
N ALA A 49 4.31 9.98 11.59
CA ALA A 49 5.48 9.17 11.23
C ALA A 49 6.24 9.70 10.00
N GLN A 50 5.53 10.32 9.06
CA GLN A 50 6.08 10.70 7.75
C GLN A 50 7.30 11.63 7.82
N PRO A 51 7.36 12.68 8.65
CA PRO A 51 8.52 13.58 8.69
C PRO A 51 9.82 12.87 9.02
N ALA A 52 9.81 11.96 10.01
CA ALA A 52 10.99 11.20 10.40
C ALA A 52 11.41 10.21 9.29
N TRP A 53 10.44 9.55 8.66
CA TRP A 53 10.68 8.64 7.54
C TRP A 53 11.24 9.36 6.29
N GLY A 54 10.64 10.49 5.95
CA GLY A 54 11.06 11.34 4.82
C GLY A 54 12.43 11.97 5.01
N ALA A 55 12.83 12.22 6.26
CA ALA A 55 14.15 12.76 6.60
C ALA A 55 15.30 11.75 6.47
N LEU A 56 15.01 10.44 6.38
CA LEU A 56 16.02 9.42 6.13
C LEU A 56 16.72 9.67 4.78
N SER A 57 17.97 9.20 4.66
CA SER A 57 18.61 9.15 3.34
C SER A 57 17.93 8.10 2.47
N LEU A 58 18.12 8.20 1.15
CA LEU A 58 17.60 7.20 0.24
C LEU A 58 18.21 5.82 0.51
N GLU A 59 19.49 5.76 0.83
CA GLU A 59 20.22 4.53 1.17
C GLU A 59 19.60 3.85 2.39
N ALA A 60 19.24 4.62 3.42
CA ALA A 60 18.57 4.11 4.60
C ALA A 60 17.19 3.50 4.26
N ARG A 61 16.39 4.19 3.42
CA ARG A 61 15.10 3.65 2.98
C ARG A 61 15.25 2.40 2.10
N VAL A 62 16.26 2.36 1.22
CA VAL A 62 16.61 1.17 0.43
C VAL A 62 16.99 -0.01 1.33
N ALA A 63 17.72 0.23 2.42
CA ALA A 63 18.05 -0.82 3.38
C ALA A 63 16.80 -1.43 4.04
N TYR A 64 15.80 -0.62 4.39
CA TYR A 64 14.49 -1.13 4.86
C TYR A 64 13.79 -1.98 3.80
N MET A 65 13.75 -1.52 2.54
CA MET A 65 13.09 -2.27 1.47
C MET A 65 13.79 -3.60 1.17
N ASN A 66 15.12 -3.65 1.25
CA ASN A 66 15.87 -4.91 1.11
C ASN A 66 15.54 -5.88 2.25
N ARG A 67 15.47 -5.40 3.51
CA ARG A 67 14.99 -6.25 4.63
C ARG A 67 13.57 -6.74 4.42
N LEU A 68 12.67 -5.89 3.91
CA LEU A 68 11.30 -6.27 3.60
C LEU A 68 11.25 -7.39 2.55
N LYS A 69 12.07 -7.29 1.50
CA LYS A 69 12.21 -8.37 0.51
C LYS A 69 12.69 -9.67 1.15
N ASP A 70 13.67 -9.62 2.05
CA ASP A 70 14.20 -10.81 2.73
C ASP A 70 13.13 -11.45 3.63
N VAL A 71 12.34 -10.65 4.35
CA VAL A 71 11.17 -11.11 5.14
C VAL A 71 10.11 -11.76 4.24
N ILE A 72 9.81 -11.17 3.08
CA ILE A 72 8.84 -11.70 2.12
C ILE A 72 9.27 -13.09 1.62
N ILE A 73 10.54 -13.24 1.24
CA ILE A 73 11.08 -14.53 0.78
C ILE A 73 11.05 -15.57 1.90
N ALA A 74 11.45 -15.19 3.11
CA ALA A 74 11.47 -16.09 4.26
C ALA A 74 10.05 -16.58 4.64
N ASN A 75 9.01 -15.80 4.35
CA ASN A 75 7.63 -16.09 4.70
C ASN A 75 6.73 -16.33 3.47
N GLN A 76 7.30 -16.73 2.33
CA GLN A 76 6.57 -16.86 1.05
C GLN A 76 5.37 -17.80 1.13
N ASP A 77 5.49 -18.91 1.85
CA ASP A 77 4.43 -19.92 1.97
C ASP A 77 3.16 -19.31 2.58
N ARG A 78 3.33 -18.43 3.57
CA ARG A 78 2.21 -17.72 4.21
C ARG A 78 1.47 -16.80 3.23
N ILE A 79 2.19 -16.15 2.32
CA ILE A 79 1.59 -15.34 1.25
C ILE A 79 0.81 -16.26 0.31
N ILE A 80 1.46 -17.32 -0.17
CA ILE A 80 0.90 -18.25 -1.15
C ILE A 80 -0.38 -18.88 -0.61
N GLU A 81 -0.34 -19.47 0.59
CA GLU A 81 -1.50 -20.09 1.25
C GLU A 81 -2.65 -19.11 1.39
N THR A 82 -2.36 -17.89 1.85
CA THR A 82 -3.40 -16.86 2.05
C THR A 82 -4.03 -16.44 0.73
N VAL A 83 -3.21 -16.13 -0.29
CA VAL A 83 -3.72 -15.72 -1.59
C VAL A 83 -4.53 -16.83 -2.26
N VAL A 84 -4.02 -18.07 -2.26
CA VAL A 84 -4.73 -19.23 -2.82
C VAL A 84 -6.08 -19.40 -2.14
N ARG A 85 -6.11 -19.33 -0.80
CA ARG A 85 -7.34 -19.46 -0.02
C ARG A 85 -8.37 -18.37 -0.35
N GLU A 86 -7.93 -17.12 -0.50
CA GLU A 86 -8.81 -15.97 -0.80
C GLU A 86 -9.22 -15.90 -2.27
N THR A 87 -8.34 -16.18 -3.22
CA THR A 87 -8.63 -15.96 -4.64
C THR A 87 -9.06 -17.22 -5.38
N GLY A 88 -8.63 -18.39 -4.91
CA GLY A 88 -8.73 -19.67 -5.61
C GLY A 88 -7.74 -19.81 -6.77
N LYS A 89 -6.67 -19.00 -6.81
CA LYS A 89 -5.70 -19.05 -7.90
C LYS A 89 -4.77 -20.25 -7.74
N PRO A 90 -4.20 -20.81 -8.82
CA PRO A 90 -3.21 -21.87 -8.71
C PRO A 90 -2.01 -21.46 -7.86
N LEU A 91 -1.41 -22.44 -7.16
CA LEU A 91 -0.24 -22.21 -6.32
C LEU A 91 0.92 -21.60 -7.10
N GLN A 92 1.17 -22.08 -8.32
CA GLN A 92 2.23 -21.58 -9.19
C GLN A 92 2.01 -20.11 -9.55
N ASP A 93 0.77 -19.71 -9.82
CA ASP A 93 0.43 -18.32 -10.11
C ASP A 93 0.61 -17.44 -8.87
N ALA A 94 0.20 -17.91 -7.68
CA ALA A 94 0.44 -17.19 -6.43
C ALA A 94 1.95 -17.00 -6.17
N MET A 95 2.75 -18.05 -6.31
CA MET A 95 4.20 -17.98 -6.12
C MET A 95 4.86 -16.99 -7.09
N VAL A 96 4.56 -17.09 -8.39
CA VAL A 96 5.21 -16.26 -9.42
C VAL A 96 4.73 -14.81 -9.36
N PHE A 97 3.42 -14.58 -9.34
CA PHE A 97 2.86 -13.23 -9.49
C PHE A 97 2.73 -12.46 -8.17
N GLU A 98 2.62 -13.13 -7.02
CA GLU A 98 2.49 -12.44 -5.73
C GLU A 98 3.82 -12.35 -4.99
N VAL A 99 4.65 -13.41 -5.01
CA VAL A 99 5.89 -13.42 -4.24
C VAL A 99 7.06 -12.95 -5.09
N TYR A 100 7.39 -13.68 -6.15
CA TYR A 100 8.59 -13.41 -6.94
C TYR A 100 8.53 -12.08 -7.67
N ALA A 101 7.38 -11.76 -8.27
CA ALA A 101 7.18 -10.46 -8.89
C ALA A 101 7.39 -9.31 -7.88
N VAL A 102 6.89 -9.42 -6.64
CA VAL A 102 7.11 -8.38 -5.61
C VAL A 102 8.59 -8.27 -5.26
N CYS A 103 9.29 -9.39 -5.11
CA CYS A 103 10.72 -9.38 -4.80
C CYS A 103 11.55 -8.73 -5.91
N ASP A 104 11.23 -9.05 -7.17
CA ASP A 104 11.84 -8.43 -8.35
C ASP A 104 11.51 -6.94 -8.43
N PHE A 105 10.26 -6.54 -8.15
CA PHE A 105 9.88 -5.14 -8.09
C PHE A 105 10.64 -4.37 -7.02
N ILE A 106 10.78 -4.93 -5.81
CA ILE A 106 11.56 -4.31 -4.74
C ILE A 106 13.03 -4.17 -5.17
N ALA A 107 13.64 -5.24 -5.68
CA ALA A 107 15.02 -5.22 -6.14
C ALA A 107 15.24 -4.18 -7.25
N TYR A 108 14.32 -4.12 -8.22
CA TYR A 108 14.33 -3.15 -9.29
C TYR A 108 14.24 -1.72 -8.75
N TRP A 109 13.25 -1.41 -7.91
CA TRP A 109 13.05 -0.05 -7.41
C TRP A 109 14.14 0.40 -6.45
N CYS A 110 14.69 -0.49 -5.62
CA CYS A 110 15.88 -0.20 -4.81
C CYS A 110 17.07 0.24 -5.69
N LYS A 111 17.26 -0.41 -6.84
CA LYS A 111 18.32 -0.04 -7.80
C LYS A 111 17.99 1.26 -8.56
N GLN A 112 16.75 1.43 -8.99
CA GLN A 112 16.36 2.60 -9.79
C GLN A 112 16.18 3.87 -8.97
N ALA A 113 15.81 3.77 -7.69
CA ALA A 113 15.49 4.94 -6.85
C ALA A 113 16.61 5.99 -6.85
N VAL A 114 17.88 5.55 -6.82
CA VAL A 114 19.04 6.45 -6.87
C VAL A 114 19.06 7.27 -8.16
N LYS A 115 18.69 6.66 -9.28
CA LYS A 115 18.64 7.34 -10.58
C LYS A 115 17.43 8.27 -10.68
N VAL A 116 16.26 7.85 -10.20
CA VAL A 116 15.00 8.58 -10.40
C VAL A 116 14.75 9.68 -9.37
N LEU A 117 15.35 9.62 -8.19
CA LEU A 117 15.18 10.61 -7.11
C LEU A 117 16.38 11.57 -6.97
N LYS A 118 17.43 11.43 -7.78
CA LYS A 118 18.58 12.35 -7.73
C LYS A 118 18.18 13.76 -8.13
N ASP A 119 18.85 14.73 -7.53
CA ASP A 119 18.73 16.13 -7.93
C ASP A 119 19.25 16.33 -9.36
N GLU A 120 18.48 17.06 -10.16
CA GLU A 120 18.85 17.43 -11.52
C GLU A 120 19.39 18.86 -11.56
N LYS A 121 20.65 19.02 -11.97
CA LYS A 121 21.24 20.35 -12.17
C LYS A 121 20.74 20.96 -13.48
N VAL A 122 20.16 22.15 -13.41
CA VAL A 122 19.66 22.88 -14.57
C VAL A 122 20.62 24.01 -14.92
N LYS A 123 20.91 24.20 -16.21
CA LYS A 123 21.76 25.30 -16.67
C LYS A 123 21.05 26.63 -16.44
N VAL A 124 21.73 27.54 -15.74
CA VAL A 124 21.26 28.93 -15.58
C VAL A 124 21.62 29.70 -16.86
N PRO A 125 20.65 30.34 -17.54
CA PRO A 125 20.93 31.16 -18.71
C PRO A 125 21.56 32.52 -18.31
N GLY A 126 22.32 33.10 -19.23
CA GLY A 126 22.88 34.45 -19.09
C GLY A 126 23.99 34.60 -18.04
N PRO A 127 24.41 35.85 -17.73
CA PRO A 127 25.49 36.14 -16.79
C PRO A 127 25.23 35.69 -15.35
N LEU A 128 23.96 35.50 -14.96
CA LEU A 128 23.58 34.98 -13.65
C LEU A 128 24.14 33.58 -13.36
N LYS A 129 24.54 32.82 -14.39
CA LYS A 129 25.15 31.49 -14.26
C LYS A 129 26.42 31.45 -13.40
N PHE A 130 27.10 32.59 -13.27
CA PHE A 130 28.31 32.71 -12.45
C PHE A 130 28.00 32.97 -10.97
N MET A 131 26.76 33.37 -10.65
CA MET A 131 26.34 33.74 -9.29
C MET A 131 25.25 32.83 -8.70
N LYS A 132 24.52 32.07 -9.53
CA LYS A 132 23.39 31.25 -9.10
C LYS A 132 23.53 29.80 -9.56
N LYS A 133 22.98 28.88 -8.76
CA LYS A 133 22.78 27.47 -9.09
C LYS A 133 21.28 27.19 -9.17
N LEU A 134 20.86 26.41 -10.17
CA LEU A 134 19.48 25.96 -10.33
C LEU A 134 19.46 24.43 -10.30
N GLN A 135 18.54 23.86 -9.54
CA GLN A 135 18.35 22.42 -9.43
C GLN A 135 16.87 22.07 -9.26
N VAL A 136 16.48 20.93 -9.81
CA VAL A 136 15.19 20.28 -9.55
C VAL A 136 15.44 19.19 -8.52
N VAL A 137 14.61 19.19 -7.47
CA VAL A 137 14.68 18.22 -6.37
C VAL A 137 13.34 17.54 -6.20
N TYR A 138 13.36 16.28 -5.78
CA TYR A 138 12.14 15.51 -5.52
C TYR A 138 11.87 15.45 -4.02
N LYS A 139 10.69 15.90 -3.60
CA LYS A 139 10.24 15.85 -2.21
C LYS A 139 9.08 14.85 -2.07
N PRO A 140 8.98 14.14 -0.93
CA PRO A 140 7.80 13.34 -0.64
C PRO A 140 6.55 14.22 -0.64
N LEU A 141 5.42 13.65 -1.03
CA LEU A 141 4.12 14.29 -1.01
C LEU A 141 3.55 14.37 0.40
N GLY A 142 3.85 13.38 1.25
CA GLY A 142 3.33 13.25 2.61
C GLY A 142 2.66 11.90 2.80
N VAL A 143 1.36 11.90 3.10
CA VAL A 143 0.57 10.68 3.30
C VAL A 143 -0.03 10.24 1.95
N VAL A 144 0.17 8.98 1.57
CA VAL A 144 -0.37 8.38 0.34
C VAL A 144 -1.39 7.30 0.69
N GLY A 145 -2.62 7.46 0.24
CA GLY A 145 -3.63 6.41 0.29
C GLY A 145 -3.54 5.50 -0.94
N ILE A 146 -3.66 4.20 -0.73
CA ILE A 146 -3.53 3.17 -1.77
C ILE A 146 -4.76 2.26 -1.69
N ILE A 147 -5.55 2.19 -2.75
CA ILE A 147 -6.75 1.34 -2.81
C ILE A 147 -6.55 0.29 -3.90
N THR A 148 -6.57 -0.99 -3.53
CA THR A 148 -6.16 -2.10 -4.39
C THR A 148 -7.27 -3.14 -4.60
N PRO A 149 -7.32 -3.78 -5.79
CA PRO A 149 -8.33 -4.76 -6.12
C PRO A 149 -7.91 -6.17 -5.65
N TRP A 150 -8.79 -7.15 -5.90
CA TRP A 150 -8.65 -8.52 -5.42
C TRP A 150 -7.81 -9.46 -6.29
N ASN A 151 -7.51 -9.10 -7.54
CA ASN A 151 -6.92 -10.04 -8.51
C ASN A 151 -5.41 -10.28 -8.29
N GLY A 152 -4.72 -9.32 -7.68
CA GLY A 152 -3.32 -9.42 -7.29
C GLY A 152 -3.11 -8.84 -5.88
N PRO A 153 -3.71 -9.42 -4.84
CA PRO A 153 -3.99 -8.68 -3.61
C PRO A 153 -2.72 -8.39 -2.78
N PHE A 154 -1.67 -9.19 -2.91
CA PHE A 154 -0.39 -8.90 -2.27
C PHE A 154 0.49 -8.02 -3.17
N VAL A 155 0.64 -8.36 -4.45
CA VAL A 155 1.50 -7.59 -5.38
C VAL A 155 1.02 -6.17 -5.65
N LEU A 156 -0.29 -5.97 -5.82
CA LEU A 156 -0.87 -4.64 -6.07
C LEU A 156 -0.86 -3.78 -4.80
N THR A 157 -0.78 -4.41 -3.62
CA THR A 157 -0.54 -3.73 -2.35
C THR A 157 0.92 -3.31 -2.24
N ALA A 158 1.84 -4.26 -2.39
CA ALA A 158 3.26 -4.05 -2.15
C ALA A 158 3.90 -3.06 -3.12
N ASN A 159 3.62 -3.15 -4.43
CA ASN A 159 4.32 -2.37 -5.44
C ASN A 159 4.15 -0.84 -5.28
N PRO A 160 2.93 -0.27 -5.25
CA PRO A 160 2.76 1.17 -5.02
C PRO A 160 3.21 1.60 -3.62
N ALA A 161 3.09 0.72 -2.61
CA ALA A 161 3.53 1.02 -1.25
C ALA A 161 5.07 1.17 -1.18
N VAL A 162 5.82 0.24 -1.77
CA VAL A 162 7.28 0.28 -1.83
C VAL A 162 7.77 1.52 -2.58
N GLN A 163 7.15 1.87 -3.71
CA GLN A 163 7.49 3.08 -4.46
C GLN A 163 7.28 4.34 -3.61
N ALA A 164 6.10 4.46 -2.98
CA ALA A 164 5.78 5.62 -2.15
C ALA A 164 6.70 5.72 -0.92
N MET A 165 6.98 4.60 -0.24
CA MET A 165 7.90 4.54 0.89
C MET A 165 9.33 4.89 0.49
N LEU A 166 9.85 4.38 -0.63
CA LEU A 166 11.18 4.76 -1.16
C LEU A 166 11.29 6.26 -1.45
N ALA A 167 10.21 6.87 -1.96
CA ALA A 167 10.12 8.31 -2.17
C ALA A 167 9.95 9.13 -0.88
N GLY A 168 9.91 8.49 0.30
CA GLY A 168 9.85 9.15 1.61
C GLY A 168 8.45 9.43 2.13
N ASN A 169 7.41 8.82 1.54
CA ASN A 169 6.03 8.95 1.99
C ASN A 169 5.67 7.89 3.04
N SER A 170 4.68 8.20 3.89
CA SER A 170 3.94 7.18 4.64
C SER A 170 2.75 6.71 3.80
N VAL A 171 2.32 5.46 3.97
CA VAL A 171 1.26 4.84 3.18
C VAL A 171 0.16 4.26 4.04
N ILE A 172 -1.08 4.41 3.56
CA ILE A 172 -2.26 3.74 4.11
C ILE A 172 -2.90 2.96 2.97
N VAL A 173 -2.92 1.64 3.10
CA VAL A 173 -3.48 0.74 2.10
C VAL A 173 -4.87 0.30 2.52
N LYS A 174 -5.84 0.27 1.60
CA LYS A 174 -7.13 -0.42 1.78
C LYS A 174 -7.27 -1.46 0.68
N GLY A 175 -6.92 -2.70 1.00
CA GLY A 175 -7.07 -3.85 0.10
C GLY A 175 -8.52 -4.25 -0.06
N SER A 176 -8.85 -4.96 -1.15
CA SER A 176 -10.22 -5.40 -1.40
C SER A 176 -10.76 -6.26 -0.25
N GLU A 177 -12.02 -6.02 0.12
CA GLU A 177 -12.75 -6.74 1.16
C GLU A 177 -12.92 -8.25 0.90
N VAL A 178 -12.70 -8.70 -0.34
CA VAL A 178 -12.76 -10.12 -0.73
C VAL A 178 -11.38 -10.80 -0.76
N THR A 179 -10.32 -10.07 -0.44
CA THR A 179 -8.93 -10.58 -0.25
C THR A 179 -8.19 -9.77 0.82
N PRO A 180 -8.78 -9.52 2.00
CA PRO A 180 -8.26 -8.51 2.92
C PRO A 180 -7.00 -9.00 3.66
N TYR A 181 -6.85 -10.31 3.88
CA TYR A 181 -5.73 -10.87 4.65
C TYR A 181 -4.42 -10.83 3.86
N SER A 182 -4.47 -11.00 2.54
CA SER A 182 -3.30 -10.82 1.67
C SER A 182 -2.71 -9.42 1.81
N ALA A 183 -3.54 -8.36 1.81
CA ALA A 183 -3.06 -7.01 2.03
C ALA A 183 -2.52 -6.82 3.45
N LYS A 184 -3.19 -7.39 4.46
CA LYS A 184 -2.79 -7.27 5.87
C LYS A 184 -1.42 -7.87 6.17
N ILE A 185 -1.08 -8.99 5.55
CA ILE A 185 0.25 -9.62 5.66
C ILE A 185 1.37 -8.65 5.29
N PHE A 186 1.16 -7.76 4.31
CA PHE A 186 2.17 -6.78 3.91
C PHE A 186 2.52 -5.80 5.03
N GLU A 187 1.55 -5.31 5.80
CA GLU A 187 1.81 -4.45 6.97
C GLU A 187 2.61 -5.19 8.05
N GLU A 188 2.28 -6.46 8.28
CA GLU A 188 2.99 -7.28 9.26
C GLU A 188 4.45 -7.49 8.86
N PHE A 189 4.71 -7.75 7.58
CA PHE A 189 6.07 -7.88 7.05
C PHE A 189 6.82 -6.56 7.03
N CYS A 190 6.14 -5.43 6.80
CA CYS A 190 6.74 -4.11 6.97
C CYS A 190 7.26 -3.94 8.41
N ARG A 191 6.43 -4.28 9.40
CA ARG A 191 6.82 -4.22 10.82
C ARG A 191 7.97 -5.16 11.14
N GLU A 192 7.94 -6.40 10.64
CA GLU A 192 9.02 -7.38 10.84
C GLU A 192 10.34 -6.94 10.19
N ALA A 193 10.30 -6.26 9.04
CA ALA A 193 11.46 -5.63 8.40
C ALA A 193 12.00 -4.39 9.14
N GLY A 194 11.33 -4.00 10.23
CA GLY A 194 11.66 -2.86 11.08
C GLY A 194 11.14 -1.52 10.58
N ILE A 195 10.27 -1.49 9.57
CA ILE A 195 9.67 -0.23 9.10
C ILE A 195 8.92 0.42 10.28
N PRO A 196 9.18 1.72 10.57
CA PRO A 196 8.61 2.36 11.74
C PRO A 196 7.08 2.36 11.73
N ASP A 197 6.52 2.29 12.93
CA ASP A 197 5.08 2.31 13.13
C ASP A 197 4.45 3.58 12.53
N GLY A 198 3.31 3.42 11.84
CA GLY A 198 2.64 4.49 11.10
C GLY A 198 3.15 4.74 9.68
N VAL A 199 4.35 4.28 9.30
CA VAL A 199 4.87 4.46 7.92
C VAL A 199 4.11 3.62 6.91
N CYS A 200 3.73 2.39 7.26
CA CYS A 200 2.85 1.55 6.46
C CYS A 200 1.73 1.03 7.35
N GLN A 201 0.49 1.30 6.94
CA GLN A 201 -0.70 0.81 7.62
C GLN A 201 -1.64 0.16 6.60
N VAL A 202 -2.31 -0.94 7.00
CA VAL A 202 -3.33 -1.59 6.15
C VAL A 202 -4.67 -1.52 6.87
N LEU A 203 -5.60 -0.83 6.22
CA LEU A 203 -6.99 -0.74 6.62
C LEU A 203 -7.82 -1.90 6.06
N MET A 204 -8.58 -2.49 6.95
CA MET A 204 -9.50 -3.59 6.72
C MET A 204 -10.90 -3.02 6.55
N GLY A 205 -11.53 -3.23 5.39
CA GLY A 205 -12.91 -2.77 5.18
C GLY A 205 -13.35 -2.77 3.73
N ASP A 206 -14.55 -2.24 3.49
CA ASP A 206 -15.26 -2.28 2.22
C ASP A 206 -15.17 -0.97 1.43
N GLY A 207 -16.03 -0.79 0.43
CA GLY A 207 -16.07 0.42 -0.38
C GLY A 207 -16.28 1.71 0.43
N GLU A 208 -16.97 1.64 1.56
CA GLU A 208 -17.21 2.81 2.41
C GLU A 208 -15.97 3.18 3.22
N THR A 209 -15.20 2.21 3.73
CA THR A 209 -13.85 2.47 4.30
C THR A 209 -12.95 3.13 3.25
N GLY A 210 -13.02 2.69 1.99
CA GLY A 210 -12.29 3.32 0.87
C GLY A 210 -12.75 4.75 0.56
N ALA A 211 -14.04 5.03 0.67
CA ALA A 211 -14.59 6.37 0.51
C ALA A 211 -14.12 7.30 1.63
N HIS A 212 -14.12 6.83 2.89
CA HIS A 212 -13.55 7.57 4.02
C HIS A 212 -12.07 7.89 3.81
N LEU A 213 -11.27 6.93 3.32
CA LEU A 213 -9.85 7.16 3.03
C LEU A 213 -9.66 8.19 1.91
N THR A 214 -10.51 8.15 0.87
CA THR A 214 -10.45 9.11 -0.24
C THR A 214 -10.80 10.53 0.18
N ALA A 215 -11.75 10.67 1.11
CA ALA A 215 -12.18 11.96 1.65
C ALA A 215 -11.32 12.45 2.85
N ALA A 216 -10.31 11.68 3.26
CA ALA A 216 -9.43 12.05 4.35
C ALA A 216 -8.40 13.09 3.90
N ASP A 217 -7.82 13.81 4.86
CA ASP A 217 -6.68 14.70 4.61
C ASP A 217 -5.43 13.86 4.30
N ILE A 218 -5.22 13.54 3.02
CA ILE A 218 -4.05 12.83 2.48
C ILE A 218 -3.58 13.51 1.19
N ASN A 219 -2.30 13.34 0.85
CA ASN A 219 -1.66 14.12 -0.22
C ASN A 219 -1.78 13.46 -1.60
N LYS A 220 -2.07 12.16 -1.66
CA LYS A 220 -2.21 11.42 -2.91
C LYS A 220 -3.04 10.15 -2.72
N ILE A 221 -3.90 9.87 -3.68
CA ILE A 221 -4.49 8.54 -3.89
C ILE A 221 -3.80 7.83 -5.06
N SER A 222 -3.51 6.55 -4.86
CA SER A 222 -3.25 5.57 -5.92
C SER A 222 -4.37 4.54 -5.90
N PHE A 223 -5.03 4.33 -7.03
CA PHE A 223 -6.18 3.43 -7.14
C PHE A 223 -5.99 2.47 -8.31
N THR A 224 -6.27 1.20 -8.07
CA THR A 224 -6.49 0.22 -9.14
C THR A 224 -7.83 -0.46 -8.92
N GLY A 225 -8.67 -0.51 -9.95
CA GLY A 225 -9.99 -1.12 -9.88
C GLY A 225 -10.88 -0.70 -11.04
N SER A 226 -12.20 -0.74 -10.84
CA SER A 226 -13.16 -0.45 -11.90
C SER A 226 -13.18 1.02 -12.31
N VAL A 227 -13.48 1.29 -13.58
CA VAL A 227 -13.61 2.65 -14.14
C VAL A 227 -14.65 3.47 -13.36
N ALA A 228 -15.78 2.86 -13.01
CA ALA A 228 -16.84 3.54 -12.27
C ALA A 228 -16.36 4.05 -10.90
N THR A 229 -15.60 3.25 -10.17
CA THR A 229 -15.01 3.64 -8.88
C THR A 229 -13.90 4.66 -9.07
N GLY A 230 -13.04 4.48 -10.08
CA GLY A 230 -11.98 5.43 -10.39
C GLY A 230 -12.52 6.83 -10.69
N LYS A 231 -13.64 6.96 -11.41
CA LYS A 231 -14.32 8.25 -11.62
C LYS A 231 -14.80 8.88 -10.30
N LYS A 232 -15.39 8.10 -9.39
CA LYS A 232 -15.83 8.59 -8.07
C LYS A 232 -14.65 9.09 -7.24
N ILE A 233 -13.56 8.33 -7.20
CA ILE A 233 -12.35 8.71 -6.48
C ILE A 233 -11.75 9.99 -7.07
N ALA A 234 -11.66 10.09 -8.40
CA ALA A 234 -11.12 11.28 -9.05
C ALA A 234 -11.93 12.54 -8.74
N MET A 235 -13.26 12.45 -8.69
CA MET A 235 -14.12 13.57 -8.27
C MET A 235 -13.89 13.93 -6.80
N ALA A 236 -13.87 12.94 -5.89
CA ALA A 236 -13.65 13.19 -4.47
C ALA A 236 -12.29 13.82 -4.17
N CYS A 237 -11.25 13.51 -4.95
CA CYS A 237 -9.93 14.14 -4.81
C CYS A 237 -9.84 15.58 -5.39
N SER A 238 -10.90 16.08 -6.02
CA SER A 238 -10.93 17.41 -6.65
C SER A 238 -11.76 18.45 -5.89
N GLU A 239 -12.48 18.02 -4.86
CA GLU A 239 -13.26 18.87 -3.94
C GLU A 239 -12.37 19.41 -2.81
#